data_AF-A0A2N6CGU0-F1
#
_entry.id   AF-A0A2N6CGU0-F1
#
_cell.length_a   1.000
_cell.length_b   1.000
_cell.length_c   1.000
_cell.angle_alpha   90.00
_cell.angle_beta   90.00
_cell.angle_gamma   90.00
#
_symmetry.space_group_name_H-M   'P 1'
#
loop_
_entity.id
_entity.type
_entity.pdbx_description
1 polymer ?
#
loop_
_entity_poly.entity_id
_entity_poly.type
_entity_poly.pdbx_seq_one_letter_code
_entity_poly.pdbx_strand_id
1 'polypeptide(L)' 'TNMADSVLELLGEINAAGTTIIMVTHELTLADRARRNIFVRDGEIHDGPPELHFAAAANA' A
#
# COMPACT_ATOMS: atom_id res chain seq x y z
N THR A 1 5.00 18.45 -13.41
CA THR A 1 5.84 17.27 -13.16
C THR A 1 5.96 17.11 -11.67
N ASN A 2 5.16 16.20 -11.10
CA ASN A 2 5.04 16.04 -9.65
C ASN A 2 6.16 15.10 -9.20
N MET A 3 7.11 15.59 -8.39
CA MET A 3 8.31 14.83 -8.00
C MET A 3 7.97 13.46 -7.39
N ALA A 4 6.83 13.35 -6.70
CA ALA A 4 6.34 12.11 -6.12
C ALA A 4 6.06 11.01 -7.16
N ASP A 5 5.48 11.36 -8.32
CA ASP A 5 5.19 10.38 -9.36
C ASP A 5 6.49 9.84 -9.98
N SER A 6 7.48 10.69 -10.21
CA SER A 6 8.79 10.27 -10.74
C SER A 6 9.55 9.35 -9.78
N VAL A 7 9.44 9.60 -8.46
CA VAL A 7 10.02 8.69 -7.45
C VAL A 7 9.32 7.34 -7.46
N LEU A 8 7.98 7.32 -7.52
CA LEU A 8 7.22 6.06 -7.54
C LEU A 8 7.46 5.24 -8.81
N GLU A 9 7.65 5.90 -9.95
CA GLU A 9 8.02 5.25 -11.20
C GLU A 9 9.38 4.56 -11.09
N LEU A 10 10.40 5.26 -10.57
CA LEU A 10 11.72 4.70 -10.31
C LEU A 10 11.66 3.51 -9.33
N LEU A 11 10.88 3.62 -8.25
CA LEU A 11 10.68 2.52 -7.32
C LEU A 11 10.00 1.32 -8.01
N GLY A 12 9.08 1.58 -8.94
CA GLY A 12 8.48 0.56 -9.80
C GLY A 12 9.51 -0.18 -10.65
N GLU A 13 10.44 0.53 -11.29
CA GLU A 13 11.52 -0.07 -12.08
C GLU A 13 12.44 -0.95 -11.21
N ILE A 14 12.85 -0.44 -10.05
CA ILE A 14 13.70 -1.17 -9.10
C ILE A 14 13.00 -2.45 -8.60
N ASN A 15 11.69 -2.38 -8.34
CA ASN A 15 10.90 -3.53 -7.96
C ASN A 15 10.76 -4.54 -9.10
N ALA A 16 10.60 -4.07 -10.34
CA ALA A 16 10.58 -4.92 -11.54
C ALA A 16 11.93 -5.62 -11.78
N ALA A 17 13.05 -4.99 -11.39
CA ALA A 17 14.38 -5.57 -11.44
C ALA A 17 14.64 -6.65 -10.35
N GLY A 18 13.65 -6.98 -9.52
CA GLY A 18 13.73 -8.06 -8.52
C GLY A 18 13.95 -7.59 -7.09
N THR A 19 13.98 -6.28 -6.84
CA THR A 19 14.13 -5.75 -5.48
C THR A 19 12.79 -5.75 -4.75
N THR A 20 12.73 -6.27 -3.53
CA THR A 20 11.54 -6.11 -2.67
C THR A 20 11.55 -4.72 -2.04
N ILE A 21 10.46 -3.98 -2.20
CA ILE A 21 10.27 -2.64 -1.62
C ILE A 21 9.12 -2.70 -0.63
N ILE A 22 9.37 -2.20 0.59
CA ILE A 22 8.35 -1.95 1.59
C ILE A 22 8.22 -0.44 1.74
N MET A 23 7.01 0.07 1.52
CA MET A 23 6.69 1.49 1.64
C MET A 23 5.58 1.65 2.67
N VAL A 24 5.75 2.60 3.59
CA VAL A 24 4.73 2.98 4.55
C VAL A 24 4.16 4.32 4.11
N THR A 25 2.85 4.38 3.91
CA THR A 25 2.14 5.60 3.52
C THR A 25 0.82 5.70 4.27
N HIS A 26 0.37 6.94 4.50
CA HIS A 26 -0.98 7.23 4.98
C HIS A 26 -1.93 7.58 3.82
N GLU A 27 -1.42 7.70 2.59
CA GLU A 27 -2.21 7.99 1.39
C GLU A 27 -2.68 6.69 0.73
N LEU A 28 -4.00 6.45 0.76
CA LEU A 28 -4.61 5.26 0.16
C LEU A 28 -4.35 5.17 -1.35
N THR A 29 -4.35 6.31 -2.05
CA THR A 29 -4.11 6.36 -3.50
C THR A 29 -2.71 5.88 -3.91
N LEU A 30 -1.72 5.98 -3.02
CA LEU A 30 -0.38 5.44 -3.23
C LEU A 30 -0.31 3.96 -2.88
N ALA A 31 -0.98 3.55 -1.80
CA ALA A 31 -1.10 2.14 -1.43
C ALA A 31 -1.78 1.34 -2.55
N ASP A 32 -2.84 1.85 -3.17
CA ASP A 32 -3.55 1.16 -4.27
C ASP A 32 -2.67 0.87 -5.49
N ARG A 33 -1.54 1.57 -5.66
CA ARG A 33 -0.58 1.31 -6.73
C ARG A 33 0.33 0.09 -6.43
N ALA A 34 0.42 -0.33 -5.18
CA ALA A 34 1.28 -1.44 -4.77
C ALA A 34 0.65 -2.81 -5.09
N ARG A 35 1.50 -3.81 -5.30
CA ARG A 35 1.06 -5.19 -5.61
C ARG A 35 0.39 -5.89 -4.43
N ARG A 36 0.70 -5.47 -3.20
CA ARG A 36 0.15 -6.01 -1.96
C ARG A 36 0.02 -4.89 -0.94
N ASN A 37 -1.15 -4.80 -0.31
CA ASN A 37 -1.44 -3.81 0.71
C ASN A 37 -1.63 -4.47 2.06
N ILE A 38 -0.87 -3.98 3.04
CA ILE A 38 -0.93 -4.39 4.43
C ILE A 38 -1.35 -3.19 5.26
N PHE A 39 -2.37 -3.37 6.08
CA PHE A 39 -2.85 -2.33 7.00
C PHE A 39 -2.47 -2.68 8.43
N VAL A 40 -2.12 -1.65 9.19
CA VAL A 40 -1.87 -1.76 10.62
C VAL A 40 -2.90 -0.92 11.34
N ARG A 41 -3.65 -1.53 12.26
CA ARG A 41 -4.64 -0.85 13.09
C ARG A 41 -4.59 -1.42 14.50
N ASP A 42 -4.47 -0.54 15.50
CA ASP A 42 -4.47 -0.93 16.91
C ASP A 42 -3.42 -2.02 17.26
N GLY A 43 -2.30 -2.06 16.51
CA GLY A 43 -1.23 -3.06 16.67
C GLY A 43 -1.46 -4.37 15.91
N GLU A 44 -2.59 -4.52 15.23
CA GLU A 44 -2.94 -5.69 14.43
C GLU A 44 -2.64 -5.46 12.93
N ILE A 45 -2.25 -6.53 12.25
CA ILE A 45 -1.90 -6.53 10.83
C ILE A 45 -3.02 -7.20 10.03
N HIS A 46 -3.47 -6.53 8.98
CA HIS A 46 -4.49 -7.02 8.06
C HIS A 46 -3.96 -7.07 6.62
N ASP A 47 -4.18 -8.19 5.93
CA ASP A 47 -3.73 -8.39 4.54
C ASP A 47 -4.88 -8.17 3.56
N GLY A 48 -4.73 -7.20 2.65
CA GLY A 48 -5.76 -6.81 1.68
C GLY A 48 -6.27 -5.38 1.90
N PRO A 49 -7.03 -4.83 0.94
CA PRO A 49 -7.50 -3.44 0.97
C PRO A 49 -8.33 -3.13 2.24
N PRO A 50 -8.31 -1.87 2.69
CA PRO A 50 -8.90 -1.48 3.96
C PRO A 50 -10.41 -1.71 3.97
N GLU A 51 -11.06 -1.54 2.82
CA GLU A 51 -12.49 -1.74 2.62
C GLU A 51 -12.96 -3.16 2.93
N LEU A 52 -12.14 -4.18 2.61
CA LEU A 52 -12.48 -5.59 2.88
C LEU A 52 -12.47 -5.90 4.38
N HIS A 53 -11.61 -5.24 5.16
CA HIS A 53 -11.46 -5.48 6.60
C HIS A 53 -12.36 -4.58 7.45
N PHE A 54 -12.59 -3.33 7.02
CA PHE A 54 -13.47 -2.39 7.72
C PHE A 54 -14.96 -2.69 7.49
N ALA A 55 -15.35 -3.24 6.33
CA ALA A 55 -16.74 -3.66 6.10
C ALA A 55 -17.13 -4.89 6.96
N ALA A 56 -16.18 -5.78 7.26
CA ALA A 56 -16.42 -6.93 8.13
C ALA A 56 -16.64 -6.53 9.60
N ALA A 57 -15.99 -5.45 10.06
CA ALA A 57 -16.15 -4.93 11.41
C ALA A 57 -17.46 -4.12 11.63
N ALA A 58 -18.07 -3.61 10.55
CA ALA A 58 -19.31 -2.81 10.63
C ALA A 58 -20.60 -3.66 10.75
N ASN A 59 -20.51 -4.98 10.54
CA ASN A 59 -21.62 -5.93 10.63
C ASN A 59 -21.55 -6.84 11.87
N ALA A 60 -20.66 -6.55 12.82
CA ALA A 60 -20.49 -7.30 14.08
C ALA A 60 -21.04 -6.52 15.27
#